data_AF-A0A958H6S2-F1
#
_entry.id   AF-A0A958H6S2-F1
#
_cell.length_a   1.000
_cell.length_b   1.000
_cell.length_c   1.000
_cell.angle_alpha   90.00
_cell.angle_beta   90.00
_cell.angle_gamma   90.00
#
_symmetry.space_group_name_H-M   'P 1'
#
loop_
_entity.id
_entity.type
_entity.pdbx_description
1 polymer ?
#
loop_
_entity_poly.entity_id
_entity_poly.type
_entity_poly.pdbx_seq_one_letter_code
_entity_poly.pdbx_strand_id
1 'polypeptide(L)' 'ELGAAAYAIKAARAAAPAGQSEAAGRLECKWQRAQLPDAIRDLVLDDQRLRNEICWSVFDC' A
#
# COMPACT_ATOMS: atom_id res chain seq x y z
N GLU A 1 -12.19 3.66 4.40
CA GLU A 1 -11.05 3.56 5.34
C GLU A 1 -9.79 2.99 4.70
N LEU A 2 -8.83 3.87 4.36
CA LEU A 2 -7.53 3.52 3.77
C LEU A 2 -6.62 2.67 4.69
N GLY A 3 -6.99 2.52 5.96
CA GLY A 3 -6.37 1.52 6.85
C GLY A 3 -6.42 0.10 6.29
N ALA A 4 -7.49 -0.28 5.57
CA ALA A 4 -7.60 -1.59 4.94
C ALA A 4 -6.50 -1.83 3.88
N ALA A 5 -6.15 -0.79 3.11
CA ALA A 5 -5.09 -0.83 2.11
C ALA A 5 -3.71 -1.06 2.76
N ALA A 6 -3.42 -0.35 3.85
CA ALA A 6 -2.19 -0.54 4.63
C ALA A 6 -2.09 -1.95 5.24
N TYR A 7 -3.21 -2.46 5.77
CA TYR A 7 -3.27 -3.83 6.29
C TYR A 7 -3.10 -4.89 5.20
N ALA A 8 -3.64 -4.68 4.00
CA ALA A 8 -3.41 -5.58 2.88
C ALA A 8 -1.92 -5.63 2.47
N ILE A 9 -1.22 -4.49 2.46
CA ILE A 9 0.23 -4.46 2.23
C ILE A 9 0.99 -5.21 3.35
N LYS A 10 0.59 -5.05 4.62
CA LYS A 10 1.16 -5.83 5.72
C LYS A 10 0.91 -7.32 5.59
N ALA A 11 -0.29 -7.72 5.18
CA ALA A 11 -0.63 -9.12 4.94
C ALA A 11 0.22 -9.71 3.82
N ALA A 12 0.41 -8.98 2.71
CA ALA A 12 1.28 -9.39 1.62
C ALA A 12 2.75 -9.54 2.08
N ARG A 13 3.26 -8.60 2.88
CA ARG A 13 4.59 -8.68 3.50
C ARG A 13 4.75 -9.90 4.40
N ALA A 14 3.72 -10.23 5.18
CA ALA A 14 3.74 -11.36 6.12
C ALA A 14 3.60 -12.72 5.43
N ALA A 15 2.88 -12.78 4.30
CA ALA A 15 2.69 -13.99 3.51
C ALA A 15 3.87 -14.29 2.56
N ALA A 16 4.79 -13.33 2.38
CA ALA A 16 5.91 -13.49 1.46
C ALA A 16 6.97 -14.46 1.99
N PRO A 17 7.67 -15.20 1.10
CA PRO A 17 8.84 -15.97 1.49
C PRO A 17 9.94 -15.12 2.15
N ALA A 18 10.81 -15.78 2.93
CA ALA A 18 11.95 -15.12 3.56
C ALA A 18 12.78 -14.33 2.53
N GLY A 19 13.11 -13.08 2.85
CA GLY A 19 13.84 -12.17 1.97
C GLY A 19 12.99 -11.46 0.90
N GLN A 20 11.70 -11.80 0.73
CA GLN A 20 10.83 -11.20 -0.30
C GLN A 20 9.75 -10.26 0.25
N SER A 21 9.67 -10.10 1.58
CA SER A 21 8.65 -9.28 2.25
C SER A 21 8.51 -7.88 1.66
N GLU A 22 9.60 -7.11 1.59
CA GLU A 22 9.58 -5.75 1.04
C GLU A 22 9.18 -5.69 -0.44
N ALA A 23 9.59 -6.68 -1.24
CA ALA A 23 9.20 -6.76 -2.64
C ALA A 23 7.69 -7.04 -2.79
N ALA A 24 7.16 -7.97 -2.00
CA ALA A 24 5.73 -8.27 -1.96
C ALA A 24 4.89 -7.06 -1.54
N GLY A 25 5.36 -6.30 -0.53
CA GLY A 25 4.70 -5.08 -0.11
C GLY A 25 4.66 -4.00 -1.20
N ARG A 26 5.76 -3.81 -1.93
CA ARG A 26 5.80 -2.87 -3.08
C ARG A 26 4.90 -3.31 -4.23
N LEU A 27 4.83 -4.62 -4.51
CA LEU A 27 3.94 -5.15 -5.54
C LEU A 27 2.47 -4.94 -5.17
N GLU A 28 2.09 -5.22 -3.93
CA GLU A 28 0.73 -4.98 -3.42
C GLU A 28 0.37 -3.48 -3.48
N CYS A 29 1.27 -2.60 -3.04
CA CYS A 29 1.10 -1.14 -3.13
C CYS A 29 0.85 -0.68 -4.58
N LYS A 30 1.66 -1.16 -5.54
CA LYS A 30 1.50 -0.85 -6.96
C LYS A 30 0.20 -1.41 -7.53
N TRP A 31 -0.16 -2.63 -7.16
CA TRP A 31 -1.40 -3.27 -7.58
C TRP A 31 -2.63 -2.47 -7.09
N GLN A 32 -2.65 -2.09 -5.81
CA GLN A 32 -3.72 -1.26 -5.25
C GLN A 32 -3.85 0.08 -6.00
N ARG A 33 -2.73 0.76 -6.29
CA ARG A 33 -2.74 2.02 -7.06
C ARG A 33 -3.26 1.85 -8.48
N ALA A 34 -2.94 0.74 -9.14
CA ALA A 34 -3.43 0.43 -10.49
C ALA A 34 -4.94 0.17 -10.54
N GLN A 35 -5.53 -0.30 -9.44
CA GLN A 35 -6.96 -0.55 -9.32
C GLN A 35 -7.79 0.73 -9.02
N LEU A 36 -7.14 1.87 -8.77
CA LEU A 36 -7.83 3.12 -8.47
C LEU A 36 -8.46 3.72 -9.73
N PRO A 37 -9.79 3.99 -9.71
CA PRO A 37 -10.45 4.77 -10.76
C PRO A 37 -9.81 6.15 -10.89
N ASP A 38 -9.63 6.63 -12.12
CA ASP A 38 -8.94 7.90 -12.39
C ASP A 38 -9.58 9.08 -11.64
N ALA A 39 -10.90 9.09 -11.49
CA ALA A 39 -11.66 10.14 -10.81
C ALA A 39 -11.27 10.34 -9.33
N ILE A 40 -10.72 9.32 -8.66
CA ILE A 40 -10.36 9.38 -7.24
C ILE A 40 -8.87 9.10 -6.98
N ARG A 41 -8.09 8.82 -8.03
CA ARG A 41 -6.71 8.37 -7.90
C ARG A 41 -5.87 9.38 -7.13
N ASP A 42 -5.92 10.65 -7.53
CA ASP A 42 -5.11 11.71 -6.91
C ASP A 42 -5.47 11.90 -5.43
N LEU A 43 -6.77 11.91 -5.11
CA LEU A 43 -7.26 12.02 -3.73
C LEU A 43 -6.76 10.86 -2.85
N VAL A 44 -6.80 9.64 -3.37
CA VAL A 44 -6.34 8.46 -2.62
C VAL A 44 -4.83 8.47 -2.45
N LEU A 45 -4.06 8.86 -3.47
CA LEU A 45 -2.60 8.95 -3.38
C LEU A 45 -2.16 10.02 -2.39
N ASP A 46 -2.84 11.17 -2.36
CA ASP A 46 -2.56 12.21 -1.37
C ASP A 46 -2.91 11.77 0.05
N ASP A 47 -4.03 11.08 0.27
CA ASP A 47 -4.35 10.55 1.61
C ASP A 47 -3.36 9.45 2.03
N GLN A 48 -2.95 8.55 1.12
CA GLN A 48 -1.89 7.57 1.37
C GLN A 48 -0.58 8.25 1.80
N ARG A 49 -0.20 9.36 1.13
CA ARG A 49 1.00 10.14 1.48
C ARG A 49 0.87 10.80 2.86
N LEU A 50 -0.27 11.42 3.16
CA LEU A 50 -0.52 12.09 4.45
C LEU A 50 -0.54 11.12 5.63
N ARG A 51 -1.08 9.91 5.42
CA ARG A 51 -1.22 8.90 6.47
C ARG A 51 -0.08 7.90 6.52
N ASN A 52 0.93 8.00 5.64
CA ASN A 52 1.94 6.97 5.53
C ASN A 52 2.70 6.75 6.84
N GLU A 53 2.99 7.83 7.57
CA GLU A 53 3.66 7.76 8.88
C GLU A 53 2.85 6.95 9.91
N ILE A 54 1.54 7.18 10.01
CA ILE A 54 0.65 6.43 10.91
C ILE A 54 0.33 5.02 10.39
N CYS A 55 0.56 4.77 9.09
CA CYS A 55 0.41 3.48 8.43
C CYS A 55 1.74 2.73 8.27
N TRP A 56 2.74 2.98 9.12
CA TRP A 56 4.01 2.24 9.15
C TRP A 56 4.84 2.34 7.87
N SER A 57 4.73 3.45 7.13
CA SER A 57 5.46 3.70 5.88
C SER A 57 5.25 2.66 4.78
N VAL A 58 4.13 1.93 4.81
CA VAL A 58 3.88 0.84 3.86
C VAL A 58 3.57 1.33 2.44
N PHE A 59 3.23 2.61 2.27
CA PHE A 59 2.97 3.23 0.97
C PHE A 59 4.23 3.82 0.30
N ASP A 60 5.42 3.70 0.90
CA ASP A 60 6.70 4.07 0.28
C ASP A 60 7.12 3.03 -0.78
N CYS A 61 6.29 2.97 -1.82
CA CYS A 61 6.52 2.28 -3.09
C CYS A 61 6.66 3.33 -4.21
#